data_AF-A0A091PR68-F1
#
_entry.id   AF-A0A091PR68-F1
#
_cell.length_a   1.000
_cell.length_b   1.000
_cell.length_c   1.000
_cell.angle_alpha   90.00
_cell.angle_beta   90.00
_cell.angle_gamma   90.00
#
_symmetry.space_group_name_H-M   'P 1'
#
loop_
_entity.id
_entity.type
_entity.pdbx_description
1 polymer ?
#
loop_
_entity_poly.entity_id
_entity_poly.type
_entity_poly.pdbx_seq_one_letter_code
_entity_poly.pdbx_strand_id
1 'polypeptide(L)' 'LKEGRFRLDVRKKFFTMWVAKHWHRLPRKVAEDPSLETFKVRLDRALSNLI' A
#
# COMPACT_ATOMS: atom_id res chain seq x y z
N LEU A 1 24.62 6.50 5.92
CA LEU A 1 23.84 5.94 4.79
C LEU A 1 22.96 4.72 5.14
N LYS A 2 23.21 3.96 6.22
CA LYS A 2 22.42 2.75 6.57
C LYS A 2 21.08 3.02 7.29
N GLU A 3 20.95 4.11 8.07
CA GLU A 3 19.72 4.44 8.81
C GLU A 3 18.53 4.90 7.94
N GLY A 4 18.81 5.60 6.82
CA GLY A 4 17.76 6.08 5.92
C GLY A 4 17.00 4.94 5.22
N ARG A 5 17.73 3.88 4.82
CA ARG A 5 17.13 2.66 4.27
C ARG A 5 16.31 1.92 5.32
N PHE A 6 16.79 1.85 6.56
CA PHE A 6 16.07 1.20 7.66
C PHE A 6 14.73 1.90 7.94
N ARG A 7 14.69 3.23 8.01
CA ARG A 7 13.42 3.98 8.18
C ARG A 7 12.46 3.78 7.01
N LEU A 8 12.97 3.73 5.78
CA LEU A 8 12.17 3.48 4.58
C LEU A 8 11.56 2.07 4.58
N ASP A 9 12.34 1.06 4.92
CA ASP A 9 11.89 -0.35 4.96
C ASP A 9 10.82 -0.56 6.04
N VAL A 10 11.03 0.02 7.22
CA VAL A 10 10.05 0.01 8.32
C VAL A 10 8.76 0.71 7.89
N ARG A 11 8.85 1.91 7.30
CA ARG A 11 7.66 2.64 6.81
C ARG A 11 6.92 1.87 5.72
N LYS A 12 7.63 1.20 4.81
CA LYS A 12 7.04 0.36 3.75
C LYS A 12 6.28 -0.83 4.35
N LYS A 13 6.88 -1.57 5.30
CA LYS A 13 6.22 -2.67 6.01
C LYS A 13 4.99 -2.23 6.80
N PHE A 14 5.09 -1.12 7.52
CA PHE A 14 3.96 -0.55 8.26
C PHE A 14 2.83 -0.13 7.32
N PHE A 15 3.16 0.50 6.19
CA PHE A 15 2.16 0.94 5.20
C PHE A 15 1.42 -0.27 4.60
N THR A 16 2.12 -1.32 4.19
CA THR A 16 1.49 -2.55 3.68
C THR A 16 0.57 -3.21 4.72
N MET A 17 1.00 -3.27 5.98
CA MET A 17 0.19 -3.84 7.07
C MET A 17 -1.06 -2.99 7.39
N TRP A 18 -0.91 -1.66 7.40
CA TRP A 18 -2.01 -0.72 7.60
C TRP A 18 -3.04 -0.80 6.47
N VAL A 19 -2.56 -0.82 5.24
CA VAL A 19 -3.38 -0.99 4.04
C VAL A 19 -4.09 -2.35 4.13
N ALA A 20 -3.40 -3.47 4.29
CA ALA A 20 -4.05 -4.78 4.39
C ALA A 20 -5.14 -4.86 5.48
N LYS A 21 -4.89 -4.29 6.67
CA LYS A 21 -5.86 -4.24 7.77
C LYS A 21 -7.06 -3.34 7.47
N HIS A 22 -6.84 -2.21 6.80
CA HIS A 22 -7.90 -1.31 6.39
C HIS A 22 -8.79 -1.92 5.30
N TRP A 23 -8.17 -2.62 4.34
CA TRP A 23 -8.88 -3.34 3.28
C TRP A 23 -9.73 -4.48 3.80
N HIS A 24 -9.31 -5.20 4.84
CA HIS A 24 -10.12 -6.25 5.47
C HIS A 24 -11.32 -5.71 6.27
N ARG A 25 -11.30 -4.40 6.59
CA ARG A 25 -12.39 -3.68 7.27
C ARG A 25 -13.27 -2.86 6.33
N LEU A 26 -12.84 -2.65 5.09
CA LEU A 26 -13.65 -1.94 4.09
C LEU A 26 -14.78 -2.85 3.61
N PRO A 27 -16.05 -2.42 3.71
CA PRO A 27 -17.16 -3.21 3.23
C PRO A 27 -17.02 -3.38 1.72
N ARG A 28 -17.29 -4.60 1.23
CA ARG A 28 -17.16 -5.06 -0.17
C ARG A 28 -17.67 -4.08 -1.24
N LYS A 29 -18.60 -3.19 -0.86
CA LYS A 29 -19.15 -2.10 -1.68
C LYS A 29 -18.16 -0.98 -2.03
N VAL A 30 -17.15 -0.74 -1.18
CA VAL A 30 -16.05 0.21 -1.45
C VAL A 30 -14.96 -0.46 -2.30
N ALA A 31 -14.90 -1.80 -2.31
CA ALA A 31 -13.96 -2.57 -3.12
C ALA A 31 -14.36 -2.63 -4.62
N GLU A 32 -15.64 -2.39 -4.94
CA GLU A 32 -16.14 -2.24 -6.31
C GLU A 32 -16.11 -0.78 -6.79
N ASP A 33 -15.64 0.15 -5.97
CA ASP A 33 -15.50 1.53 -6.40
C ASP A 33 -14.29 1.66 -7.35
N PRO A 34 -14.49 2.21 -8.57
CA PRO A 34 -13.42 2.36 -9.56
C PRO A 34 -12.19 3.09 -8.99
N SER A 35 -12.37 3.96 -7.99
CA SER A 35 -11.26 4.65 -7.34
C SER A 35 -10.31 3.71 -6.60
N LEU A 36 -10.82 2.63 -6.00
CA LEU A 36 -10.04 1.70 -5.18
C LEU A 36 -9.23 0.73 -6.04
N GLU A 37 -9.80 0.32 -7.17
CA GLU A 37 -9.12 -0.48 -8.19
C GLU A 37 -8.00 0.33 -8.85
N THR A 38 -8.28 1.60 -9.18
CA THR A 38 -7.27 2.56 -9.64
C THR A 38 -6.20 2.81 -8.57
N PHE A 39 -6.57 2.83 -7.29
CA PHE A 39 -5.62 2.98 -6.18
C PHE A 39 -4.68 1.77 -6.04
N LYS A 40 -5.20 0.55 -6.22
CA LYS A 40 -4.38 -0.69 -6.29
C LYS A 40 -3.40 -0.66 -7.45
N VAL A 41 -3.86 -0.31 -8.66
CA VAL A 41 -3.00 -0.22 -9.85
C VAL A 41 -1.90 0.83 -9.66
N ARG A 42 -2.22 1.98 -9.04
CA ARG A 42 -1.23 3.02 -8.73
C ARG A 42 -0.23 2.57 -7.68
N LEU A 43 -0.67 1.83 -6.65
CA LEU A 43 0.20 1.26 -5.62
C LEU A 43 1.14 0.20 -6.20
N ASP A 44 0.61 -0.72 -7.01
CA ASP A 44 1.39 -1.78 -7.65
C ASP A 44 2.48 -1.20 -8.57
N ARG A 45 2.12 -0.19 -9.37
CA ARG A 45 3.07 0.55 -10.21
C ARG A 45 4.13 1.28 -9.39
N ALA A 46 3.74 1.93 -8.29
CA ALA A 46 4.69 2.63 -7.42
C ALA A 46 5.63 1.66 -6.68
N LEU A 47 5.14 0.47 -6.30
CA LEU A 47 5.94 -0.57 -5.67
C LEU A 47 6.92 -1.22 -6.67
N SER A 48 6.50 -1.45 -7.92
CA SER A 48 7.37 -1.92 -9.00
C SER A 48 8.47 -0.93 -9.33
N ASN A 49 8.20 0.38 -9.27
CA ASN A 49 9.20 1.43 -9.49
C ASN A 49 10.20 1.60 -8.33
N LEU A 50 10.00 0.90 -7.21
CA LEU A 50 10.87 0.95 -6.03
C LEU A 50 11.85 -0.25 -5.98
N ILE A 51 11.82 -1.15 -6.97
CA ILE A 51 12.78 -2.25 -7.18
C ILE A 51 13.99 -1.73 -7.96
#